data_AF-A0A8T1BYY0-F1
#
_entry.id   AF-A0A8T1BYY0-F1
#
_cell.length_a   1.000
_cell.length_b   1.000
_cell.length_c   1.000
_cell.angle_alpha   90.00
_cell.angle_beta   90.00
_cell.angle_gamma   90.00
#
_symmetry.space_group_name_H-M   'P 1'
#
loop_
_entity.id
_entity.type
_entity.pdbx_description
1 polymer ?
#
loop_
_entity_poly.entity_id
_entity_poly.type
_entity_poly.pdbx_seq_one_letter_code
_entity_poly.pdbx_strand_id
1 'polypeptide(L)'
;MSVMEIKYHNEMEREINAVAQRWQKELDSLHEKHEKAYQDAVLQAELKANKQLESMQKEMNERKGTAVVKCTSKWQRAMEELQERQEVEKNMTYNQGLQDREKEWQQAALQIKERQREELGKVQQEAVAAIRAAEERHKMRFQAQLAELKSQLEEQHSQALQNLSDEITTRERERAQEHMDASAQVLEQELTAKWTEQLQEQQLELESKFSAEKSRLTAIFVDEKEAALQELRQVHEEQRVQLDQVWSEKLENLAANTAICHEKQLDSLNGEHDREKENLANQLQSQYSKQLEERLRDQEARLLREQEDAIAQVQEDSEKLIEQVERAMTELKKQKEHLETELGSLRSAIEEAEDAQFDAQESFKIQQKQAAFHVLHLVMRAMRKINEEIQARQISRNEMEITVDRLKTEISDEKSRWEELMGRIRETWSQVQTQHGEMSQTLTNYKRDELVAHRSSSAVLSNEISIVTKQLEEVEEMKITLERDVESLQAEAQTIEASLRDLMLQSGNNGSLNMAVVAKKRRLNEEFEALLERIEKKKAEIRNVDQTLASLRARREEKEQEMRAMERKLVEILVQQQKQMLLLVSAVREVSLPTVAT
;
A
#
# COMPACT_ATOMS: atom_id res chain seq x y z
N MET A 1 -50.72 171.33 -158.04
CA MET A 1 -51.44 172.00 -159.16
C MET A 1 -52.13 170.91 -159.98
N SER A 2 -53.44 171.07 -160.22
CA SER A 2 -54.32 170.37 -161.19
C SER A 2 -54.64 168.86 -161.03
N VAL A 3 -55.85 168.49 -161.48
CA VAL A 3 -56.81 167.56 -160.85
C VAL A 3 -57.24 166.38 -161.75
N MET A 4 -56.85 166.32 -163.03
CA MET A 4 -57.36 165.28 -163.95
C MET A 4 -56.51 164.01 -164.06
N GLU A 5 -55.18 164.07 -163.98
CA GLU A 5 -54.37 162.83 -164.05
C GLU A 5 -54.38 162.05 -162.72
N ILE A 6 -54.78 162.73 -161.64
CA ILE A 6 -55.15 162.11 -160.36
C ILE A 6 -56.29 161.10 -160.55
N LYS A 7 -57.18 161.24 -161.56
CA LYS A 7 -58.30 160.31 -161.74
C LYS A 7 -57.91 158.98 -162.40
N TYR A 8 -57.03 158.98 -163.39
CA TYR A 8 -56.65 157.75 -164.10
C TYR A 8 -55.66 156.89 -163.31
N HIS A 9 -54.79 157.51 -162.50
CA HIS A 9 -53.92 156.77 -161.59
C HIS A 9 -54.72 156.09 -160.46
N ASN A 10 -55.77 156.76 -159.97
CA ASN A 10 -56.62 156.25 -158.89
C ASN A 10 -57.52 155.07 -159.27
N GLU A 11 -57.85 154.87 -160.55
CA GLU A 11 -58.67 153.71 -160.96
C GLU A 11 -57.83 152.44 -161.13
N MET A 12 -56.62 152.55 -161.72
CA MET A 12 -55.74 151.38 -161.86
C MET A 12 -55.17 150.92 -160.50
N GLU A 13 -54.85 151.84 -159.59
CA GLU A 13 -54.46 151.49 -158.21
C GLU A 13 -55.58 150.78 -157.44
N ARG A 14 -56.85 151.04 -157.74
CA ARG A 14 -57.97 150.35 -157.08
C ARG A 14 -58.13 148.92 -157.57
N GLU A 15 -57.97 148.65 -158.86
CA GLU A 15 -58.06 147.28 -159.38
C GLU A 15 -56.88 146.42 -158.93
N ILE A 16 -55.67 146.98 -158.91
CA ILE A 16 -54.49 146.31 -158.37
C ILE A 16 -54.65 146.02 -156.86
N ASN A 17 -55.16 146.99 -156.08
CA ASN A 17 -55.42 146.77 -154.67
C ASN A 17 -56.55 145.76 -154.40
N ALA A 18 -57.57 145.70 -155.25
CA ALA A 18 -58.65 144.72 -155.12
C ALA A 18 -58.17 143.28 -155.37
N VAL A 19 -57.27 143.07 -156.33
CA VAL A 19 -56.66 141.76 -156.59
C VAL A 19 -55.66 141.39 -155.49
N ALA A 20 -54.82 142.33 -155.05
CA ALA A 20 -53.87 142.09 -153.96
C ALA A 20 -54.59 141.72 -152.65
N GLN A 21 -55.70 142.38 -152.31
CA GLN A 21 -56.48 142.05 -151.11
C GLN A 21 -57.18 140.69 -151.19
N ARG A 22 -57.56 140.21 -152.38
CA ARG A 22 -58.12 138.86 -152.54
C ARG A 22 -57.06 137.78 -152.30
N TRP A 23 -55.88 137.95 -152.89
CA TRP A 23 -54.77 137.00 -152.72
C TRP A 23 -54.23 136.99 -151.28
N GLN A 24 -54.18 138.15 -150.61
CA GLN A 24 -53.78 138.23 -149.20
C GLN A 24 -54.73 137.41 -148.31
N LYS A 25 -56.05 137.52 -148.53
CA LYS A 25 -57.06 136.76 -147.76
C LYS A 25 -56.98 135.25 -148.01
N GLU A 26 -56.66 134.82 -149.23
CA GLU A 26 -56.46 133.39 -149.53
C GLU A 26 -55.17 132.84 -148.89
N LEU A 27 -54.09 133.63 -148.87
CA LEU A 27 -52.84 133.28 -148.19
C LEU A 27 -53.03 133.16 -146.67
N ASP A 28 -53.71 134.12 -146.05
CA ASP A 28 -53.98 134.10 -144.61
C ASP A 28 -54.89 132.92 -144.23
N SER A 29 -55.88 132.60 -145.07
CA SER A 29 -56.74 131.43 -144.91
C SER A 29 -55.96 130.10 -144.97
N LEU A 30 -54.95 130.01 -145.84
CA LEU A 30 -54.10 128.82 -145.95
C LEU A 30 -53.13 128.72 -144.77
N HIS A 31 -52.56 129.83 -144.30
CA HIS A 31 -51.72 129.85 -143.10
C HIS A 31 -52.49 129.39 -141.85
N GLU A 32 -53.70 129.91 -141.60
CA GLU A 32 -54.50 129.47 -140.45
C GLU A 32 -54.83 127.96 -140.49
N LYS A 33 -55.11 127.42 -141.69
CA LYS A 33 -55.37 125.99 -141.85
C LYS A 33 -54.11 125.17 -141.59
N HIS A 34 -52.95 125.62 -142.06
CA HIS A 34 -51.68 124.92 -141.86
C HIS A 34 -51.24 124.96 -140.39
N GLU A 35 -51.45 126.08 -139.71
CA GLU A 35 -51.06 126.27 -138.31
C GLU A 35 -51.92 125.45 -137.36
N LYS A 36 -53.24 125.34 -137.61
CA LYS A 36 -54.11 124.41 -136.90
C LYS A 36 -53.71 122.94 -137.11
N ALA A 37 -53.42 122.55 -138.35
CA ALA A 37 -52.99 121.18 -138.65
C ALA A 37 -51.66 120.84 -137.95
N TYR A 38 -50.75 121.81 -137.83
CA TYR A 38 -49.48 121.63 -137.11
C TYR A 38 -49.70 121.48 -135.60
N GLN A 39 -50.55 122.33 -134.99
CA GLN A 39 -50.87 122.26 -133.56
C GLN A 39 -51.54 120.94 -133.18
N ASP A 40 -52.48 120.44 -134.00
CA ASP A 40 -53.14 119.15 -133.76
C ASP A 40 -52.15 117.97 -133.86
N ALA A 41 -51.18 118.03 -134.78
CA ALA A 41 -50.14 117.01 -134.90
C ALA A 41 -49.19 116.99 -133.68
N VAL A 42 -48.85 118.16 -133.13
CA VAL A 42 -48.01 118.28 -131.93
C VAL A 42 -48.73 117.70 -130.71
N LEU A 43 -50.00 118.05 -130.49
CA LEU A 43 -50.80 117.51 -129.38
C LEU A 43 -50.94 115.99 -129.44
N GLN A 44 -51.14 115.43 -130.63
CA GLN A 44 -51.19 113.96 -130.79
C GLN A 44 -49.84 113.29 -130.52
N ALA A 45 -48.72 113.93 -130.87
CA ALA A 45 -47.39 113.41 -130.58
C ALA A 45 -47.09 113.43 -129.06
N GLU A 46 -47.44 114.52 -128.37
CA GLU A 46 -47.28 114.64 -126.91
C GLU A 46 -48.11 113.61 -126.15
N LEU A 47 -49.38 113.41 -126.55
CA LEU A 47 -50.24 112.39 -125.95
C LEU A 47 -49.72 110.96 -126.13
N LYS A 48 -49.09 110.66 -127.28
CA LYS A 48 -48.46 109.36 -127.52
C LYS A 48 -47.19 109.18 -126.68
N ALA A 49 -46.35 110.20 -126.56
CA ALA A 49 -45.13 110.16 -125.76
C ALA A 49 -45.42 109.95 -124.26
N ASN A 50 -46.40 110.66 -123.71
CA ASN A 50 -46.75 110.53 -122.30
C ASN A 50 -47.29 109.13 -121.95
N LYS A 51 -48.11 108.53 -122.81
CA LYS A 51 -48.61 107.15 -122.60
C LYS A 51 -47.48 106.11 -122.58
N GLN A 52 -46.43 106.29 -123.38
CA GLN A 52 -45.28 105.38 -123.38
C GLN A 52 -44.42 105.54 -122.12
N LEU A 53 -44.27 106.76 -121.61
CA LEU A 53 -43.55 107.03 -120.36
C LEU A 53 -44.23 106.39 -119.14
N GLU A 54 -45.55 106.49 -119.02
CA GLU A 54 -46.30 105.88 -117.93
C GLU A 54 -46.23 104.34 -117.96
N SER A 55 -46.31 103.73 -119.15
CA SER A 55 -46.20 102.26 -119.26
C SER A 55 -44.81 101.77 -118.85
N MET A 56 -43.75 102.47 -119.25
CA MET A 56 -42.38 102.12 -118.84
C MET A 56 -42.16 102.30 -117.33
N GLN A 57 -42.69 103.35 -116.72
CA GLN A 57 -42.60 103.54 -115.27
C GLN A 57 -43.31 102.42 -114.50
N LYS A 58 -44.48 101.97 -114.98
CA LYS A 58 -45.23 100.89 -114.34
C LYS A 58 -44.47 99.55 -114.39
N GLU A 59 -43.93 99.18 -115.55
CA GLU A 59 -43.12 97.96 -115.68
C GLU A 59 -41.84 98.01 -114.82
N MET A 60 -41.18 99.17 -114.73
CA MET A 60 -40.00 99.32 -113.89
C MET A 60 -40.33 99.10 -112.40
N ASN A 61 -41.44 99.65 -111.93
CA ASN A 61 -41.88 99.50 -110.54
C ASN A 61 -42.28 98.07 -110.21
N GLU A 62 -42.95 97.36 -111.12
CA GLU A 62 -43.30 95.94 -110.93
C GLU A 62 -42.06 95.03 -110.87
N ARG A 63 -41.05 95.28 -111.72
CA ARG A 63 -39.77 94.55 -111.67
C ARG A 63 -39.01 94.80 -110.37
N LYS A 64 -38.97 96.05 -109.89
CA LYS A 64 -38.36 96.41 -108.60
C LYS A 64 -39.10 95.72 -107.43
N GLY A 65 -40.43 95.77 -107.40
CA GLY A 65 -41.23 95.09 -106.38
C GLY A 65 -41.00 93.59 -106.35
N THR A 66 -40.98 92.94 -107.52
CA THR A 66 -40.73 91.49 -107.63
C THR A 66 -39.31 91.11 -107.20
N ALA A 67 -38.30 91.91 -107.51
CA ALA A 67 -36.92 91.68 -107.09
C ALA A 67 -36.75 91.79 -105.58
N VAL A 68 -37.38 92.80 -104.94
CA VAL A 68 -37.34 92.98 -103.48
C VAL A 68 -37.99 91.78 -102.78
N VAL A 69 -39.17 91.33 -103.21
CA VAL A 69 -39.86 90.18 -102.60
C VAL A 69 -39.06 88.88 -102.76
N LYS A 70 -38.43 88.65 -103.91
CA LYS A 70 -37.55 87.49 -104.11
C LYS A 70 -36.28 87.56 -103.26
N CYS A 71 -35.76 88.76 -103.02
CA CYS A 71 -34.58 88.94 -102.16
C CYS A 71 -34.95 88.74 -100.68
N THR A 72 -36.06 89.34 -100.21
CA THR A 72 -36.52 89.18 -98.82
C THR A 72 -36.92 87.75 -98.50
N SER A 73 -37.61 87.04 -99.40
CA SER A 73 -37.95 85.62 -99.20
C SER A 73 -36.74 84.70 -99.17
N LYS A 74 -35.68 84.98 -99.94
CA LYS A 74 -34.42 84.23 -99.85
C LYS A 74 -33.71 84.47 -98.51
N TRP A 75 -33.69 85.71 -98.03
CA TRP A 75 -33.10 86.04 -96.73
C TRP A 75 -33.90 85.47 -95.56
N GLN A 76 -35.24 85.49 -95.64
CA GLN A 76 -36.11 84.84 -94.65
C GLN A 76 -35.85 83.34 -94.58
N ARG A 77 -35.83 82.63 -95.71
CA ARG A 77 -35.49 81.20 -95.72
C ARG A 77 -34.09 80.92 -95.19
N ALA A 78 -33.08 81.70 -95.59
CA ALA A 78 -31.73 81.52 -95.08
C ALA A 78 -31.64 81.77 -93.56
N MET A 79 -32.44 82.70 -93.02
CA MET A 79 -32.50 82.97 -91.59
C MET A 79 -33.23 81.84 -90.84
N GLU A 80 -34.33 81.32 -91.38
CA GLU A 80 -35.05 80.15 -90.84
C GLU A 80 -34.15 78.90 -90.86
N GLU A 81 -33.46 78.62 -91.97
CA GLU A 81 -32.51 77.50 -92.07
C GLU A 81 -31.34 77.63 -91.07
N LEU A 82 -30.85 78.86 -90.82
CA LEU A 82 -29.83 79.09 -89.80
C LEU A 82 -30.37 78.91 -88.37
N GLN A 83 -31.60 79.35 -88.11
CA GLN A 83 -32.26 79.14 -86.82
C GLN A 83 -32.50 77.66 -86.55
N GLU A 84 -33.03 76.91 -87.53
CA GLU A 84 -33.22 75.46 -87.42
C GLU A 84 -31.90 74.73 -87.16
N ARG A 85 -30.81 75.10 -87.86
CA ARG A 85 -29.49 74.51 -87.61
C ARG A 85 -29.00 74.80 -86.19
N GLN A 86 -29.15 76.04 -85.71
CA GLN A 86 -28.76 76.38 -84.34
C GLN A 86 -29.61 75.65 -83.29
N GLU A 87 -30.90 75.44 -83.53
CA GLU A 87 -31.76 74.65 -82.64
C GLU A 87 -31.38 73.17 -82.63
N VAL A 88 -31.07 72.59 -83.80
CA VAL A 88 -30.57 71.22 -83.91
C VAL A 88 -29.23 71.07 -83.19
N GLU A 89 -28.30 72.01 -83.35
CA GLU A 89 -27.00 71.99 -82.65
C GLU A 89 -27.16 72.14 -81.13
N LYS A 90 -28.05 73.04 -80.67
CA LYS A 90 -28.39 73.17 -79.24
C LYS A 90 -29.01 71.88 -78.68
N ASN A 91 -29.93 71.26 -79.42
CA ASN A 91 -30.55 70.01 -79.00
C ASN A 91 -29.55 68.85 -78.99
N MET A 92 -28.66 68.77 -79.98
CA MET A 92 -27.58 67.78 -80.04
C MET A 92 -26.63 67.92 -78.85
N THR A 93 -26.14 69.13 -78.57
CA THR A 93 -25.22 69.39 -77.45
C THR A 93 -25.89 69.17 -76.10
N TYR A 94 -27.16 69.55 -75.93
CA TYR A 94 -27.93 69.29 -74.73
C TYR A 94 -28.14 67.78 -74.51
N ASN A 95 -28.53 67.04 -75.55
CA ASN A 95 -28.74 65.60 -75.48
C ASN A 95 -27.43 64.84 -75.21
N GLN A 96 -26.32 65.27 -75.82
CA GLN A 96 -24.99 64.73 -75.52
C GLN A 96 -24.62 64.96 -74.05
N GLY A 97 -24.79 66.19 -73.55
CA GLY A 97 -24.52 66.50 -72.14
C GLY A 97 -25.41 65.72 -71.16
N LEU A 98 -26.64 65.41 -71.54
CA LEU A 98 -27.56 64.58 -70.75
C LEU A 98 -27.15 63.11 -70.75
N GLN A 99 -26.73 62.57 -71.90
CA GLN A 99 -26.19 61.22 -72.01
C GLN A 99 -24.87 61.05 -71.26
N ASP A 100 -23.98 62.04 -71.30
CA ASP A 100 -22.70 61.97 -70.61
C ASP A 100 -22.91 62.05 -69.09
N ARG A 101 -23.81 62.90 -68.61
CA ARG A 101 -24.26 62.85 -67.22
C ARG A 101 -24.85 61.49 -66.87
N GLU A 102 -25.77 60.96 -67.68
CA GLU A 102 -26.37 59.65 -67.40
C GLU A 102 -25.32 58.53 -67.32
N LYS A 103 -24.29 58.54 -68.18
CA LYS A 103 -23.16 57.61 -68.10
C LYS A 103 -22.35 57.81 -66.81
N GLU A 104 -22.04 59.05 -66.43
CA GLU A 104 -21.34 59.34 -65.17
C GLU A 104 -22.14 58.85 -63.95
N TRP A 105 -23.45 59.06 -63.94
CA TRP A 105 -24.35 58.56 -62.90
C TRP A 105 -24.39 57.03 -62.86
N GLN A 106 -24.46 56.36 -64.02
CA GLN A 106 -24.41 54.90 -64.11
C GLN A 106 -23.06 54.36 -63.62
N GLN A 107 -21.95 54.99 -63.99
CA GLN A 107 -20.61 54.63 -63.52
C GLN A 107 -20.47 54.83 -62.01
N ALA A 108 -20.92 55.97 -61.47
CA ALA A 108 -20.92 56.21 -60.03
C ALA A 108 -21.79 55.20 -59.28
N ALA A 109 -22.96 54.85 -59.80
CA ALA A 109 -23.82 53.82 -59.23
C ALA A 109 -23.18 52.42 -59.25
N LEU A 110 -22.43 52.09 -60.31
CA LEU A 110 -21.66 50.85 -60.38
C LEU A 110 -20.52 50.83 -59.36
N GLN A 111 -19.75 51.92 -59.25
CA GLN A 111 -18.68 52.04 -58.25
C GLN A 111 -19.21 51.93 -56.82
N ILE A 112 -20.37 52.53 -56.52
CA ILE A 112 -21.02 52.39 -55.21
C ILE A 112 -21.43 50.93 -54.96
N LYS A 113 -22.02 50.26 -55.96
CA LYS A 113 -22.39 48.83 -55.83
C LYS A 113 -21.17 47.92 -55.64
N GLU A 114 -20.07 48.20 -56.33
CA GLU A 114 -18.81 47.47 -56.18
C GLU A 114 -18.23 47.67 -54.78
N ARG A 115 -18.15 48.92 -54.30
CA ARG A 115 -17.71 49.21 -52.92
C ARG A 115 -18.59 48.54 -51.87
N GLN A 116 -19.91 48.59 -52.03
CA GLN A 116 -20.85 47.90 -51.14
C GLN A 116 -20.64 46.38 -51.15
N ARG A 117 -20.37 45.77 -52.32
CA ARG A 117 -20.05 44.34 -52.41
C ARG A 117 -18.73 44.00 -51.72
N GLU A 118 -17.70 44.83 -51.88
CA GLU A 118 -16.42 44.65 -51.20
C GLU A 118 -16.53 44.80 -49.69
N GLU A 119 -17.26 45.81 -49.20
CA GLU A 119 -17.53 46.01 -47.78
C GLU A 119 -18.35 44.86 -47.19
N LEU A 120 -19.41 44.42 -47.87
CA LEU A 120 -20.16 43.23 -47.48
C LEU A 120 -19.28 41.98 -47.47
N GLY A 121 -18.39 41.82 -48.45
CA GLY A 121 -17.42 40.74 -48.50
C GLY A 121 -16.46 40.75 -47.31
N LYS A 122 -15.94 41.92 -46.94
CA LYS A 122 -15.08 42.10 -45.75
C LYS A 122 -15.82 41.78 -44.46
N VAL A 123 -17.03 42.31 -44.29
CA VAL A 123 -17.87 42.03 -43.10
C VAL A 123 -18.21 40.54 -43.01
N GLN A 124 -18.52 39.88 -44.13
CA GLN A 124 -18.74 38.43 -44.14
C GLN A 124 -17.49 37.64 -43.76
N GLN A 125 -16.32 38.02 -44.28
CA GLN A 125 -15.05 37.37 -43.92
C GLN A 125 -14.70 37.57 -42.45
N GLU A 126 -14.88 38.78 -41.91
CA GLU A 126 -14.69 39.09 -40.49
C GLU A 126 -15.67 38.30 -39.61
N ALA A 127 -16.94 38.21 -40.00
CA ALA A 127 -17.94 37.41 -39.29
C ALA A 127 -17.60 35.92 -39.30
N VAL A 128 -17.17 35.36 -40.44
CA VAL A 128 -16.74 33.96 -40.55
C VAL A 128 -15.48 33.70 -39.72
N ALA A 129 -14.51 34.62 -39.73
CA ALA A 129 -13.32 34.52 -38.90
C ALA A 129 -13.66 34.59 -37.40
N ALA A 130 -14.58 35.47 -37.00
CA ALA A 130 -15.06 35.56 -35.62
C ALA A 130 -15.79 34.29 -35.17
N ILE A 131 -16.63 33.70 -36.03
CA ILE A 131 -17.31 32.43 -35.75
C ILE A 131 -16.28 31.31 -35.59
N ARG A 132 -15.32 31.17 -36.50
CA ARG A 132 -14.25 30.16 -36.38
C ARG A 132 -13.43 30.33 -35.10
N ALA A 133 -13.06 31.55 -34.75
CA ALA A 133 -12.33 31.82 -33.52
C ALA A 133 -13.16 31.48 -32.27
N ALA A 134 -14.48 31.70 -32.29
CA ALA A 134 -15.37 31.28 -31.23
C ALA A 134 -15.47 29.75 -31.14
N GLU A 135 -15.63 29.06 -32.27
CA GLU A 135 -15.66 27.59 -32.35
C GLU A 135 -14.37 26.96 -31.82
N GLU A 136 -13.20 27.49 -32.17
CA GLU A 136 -11.92 27.02 -31.64
C GLU A 136 -11.81 27.23 -30.13
N ARG A 137 -12.24 28.39 -29.61
CA ARG A 137 -12.29 28.63 -28.15
C ARG A 137 -13.21 27.65 -27.45
N HIS A 138 -14.38 27.35 -28.02
CA HIS A 138 -15.29 26.35 -27.47
C HIS A 138 -14.69 24.95 -27.51
N LYS A 139 -14.06 24.55 -28.62
CA LYS A 139 -13.37 23.26 -28.76
C LYS A 139 -12.25 23.11 -27.73
N MET A 140 -11.43 24.15 -27.53
CA MET A 140 -10.37 24.15 -26.52
C MET A 140 -10.94 24.03 -25.09
N ARG A 141 -12.04 24.72 -24.77
CA ARG A 141 -12.71 24.58 -23.47
C ARG A 141 -13.26 23.16 -23.27
N PHE A 142 -13.90 22.57 -24.27
CA PHE A 142 -14.40 21.20 -24.19
C PHE A 142 -13.25 20.19 -24.04
N GLN A 143 -12.13 20.38 -24.75
CA GLN A 143 -10.95 19.54 -24.59
C GLN A 143 -10.33 19.67 -23.21
N ALA A 144 -10.25 20.88 -22.66
CA ALA A 144 -9.78 21.11 -21.29
C ALA A 144 -10.69 20.44 -20.24
N GLN A 145 -12.01 20.60 -20.37
CA GLN A 145 -12.98 19.93 -19.49
C GLN A 145 -12.90 18.40 -19.59
N LEU A 146 -12.73 17.86 -20.79
CA LEU A 146 -12.52 16.42 -20.99
C LEU A 146 -11.21 15.93 -20.37
N ALA A 147 -10.13 16.71 -20.47
CA ALA A 147 -8.86 16.37 -19.85
C ALA A 147 -8.94 16.41 -18.33
N GLU A 148 -9.63 17.41 -17.77
CA GLU A 148 -9.86 17.54 -16.33
C GLU A 148 -10.71 16.37 -15.79
N LEU A 149 -11.81 16.04 -16.47
CA LEU A 149 -12.64 14.89 -16.11
C LEU A 149 -11.87 13.57 -16.20
N LYS A 150 -11.03 13.39 -17.22
CA LYS A 150 -10.15 12.21 -17.34
C LYS A 150 -9.16 12.13 -16.20
N SER A 151 -8.50 13.24 -15.85
CA SER A 151 -7.56 13.31 -14.73
C SER A 151 -8.25 12.97 -13.40
N GLN A 152 -9.46 13.49 -13.17
CA GLN A 152 -10.24 13.18 -11.96
C GLN A 152 -10.61 11.69 -11.90
N LEU A 153 -11.00 11.10 -13.02
CA LEU A 153 -11.33 9.66 -13.11
C LEU A 153 -10.09 8.79 -12.89
N GLU A 154 -8.95 9.14 -13.48
CA GLU A 154 -7.68 8.45 -13.28
C GLU A 154 -7.23 8.55 -11.82
N GLU A 155 -7.37 9.72 -11.19
CA GLU A 155 -7.05 9.92 -9.79
C GLU A 155 -7.95 9.09 -8.87
N GLN A 156 -9.27 9.09 -9.10
CA GLN A 156 -10.22 8.24 -8.37
C GLN A 156 -9.92 6.75 -8.53
N HIS A 157 -9.60 6.30 -9.75
CA HIS A 157 -9.20 4.92 -9.99
C HIS A 157 -7.88 4.56 -9.30
N SER A 158 -6.89 5.45 -9.31
CA SER A 158 -5.62 5.24 -8.63
C SER A 158 -5.80 5.14 -7.10
N GLN A 159 -6.63 6.00 -6.51
CA GLN A 159 -6.98 5.96 -5.10
C GLN A 159 -7.74 4.68 -4.74
N ALA A 160 -8.70 4.28 -5.56
CA ALA A 160 -9.44 3.03 -5.35
C ALA A 160 -8.54 1.79 -5.42
N LEU A 161 -7.60 1.76 -6.38
CA LEU A 161 -6.61 0.68 -6.50
C LEU A 161 -5.65 0.67 -5.31
N GLN A 162 -5.23 1.84 -4.82
CA GLN A 162 -4.36 1.94 -3.67
C GLN A 162 -5.07 1.48 -2.39
N ASN A 163 -6.31 1.90 -2.17
CA ASN A 163 -7.12 1.42 -1.04
C ASN A 163 -7.34 -0.10 -1.09
N LEU A 164 -7.65 -0.66 -2.27
CA LEU A 164 -7.78 -2.11 -2.44
C LEU A 164 -6.45 -2.85 -2.20
N SER A 165 -5.33 -2.29 -2.66
CA SER A 165 -4.00 -2.83 -2.40
C SER A 165 -3.69 -2.81 -0.90
N ASP A 166 -3.96 -1.70 -0.22
CA ASP A 166 -3.76 -1.57 1.22
C ASP A 166 -4.62 -2.58 1.98
N GLU A 167 -5.92 -2.71 1.65
CA GLU A 167 -6.82 -3.70 2.23
C GLU A 167 -6.38 -5.16 2.00
N ILE A 168 -5.85 -5.47 0.82
CA ILE A 168 -5.32 -6.82 0.53
C ILE A 168 -4.05 -7.05 1.36
N THR A 169 -3.14 -6.08 1.41
CA THR A 169 -1.89 -6.24 2.17
C THR A 169 -2.13 -6.32 3.67
N THR A 170 -3.10 -5.58 4.23
CA THR A 170 -3.48 -5.70 5.64
C THR A 170 -4.11 -7.05 5.94
N ARG A 171 -5.06 -7.51 5.11
CA ARG A 171 -5.65 -8.85 5.26
C ARG A 171 -4.63 -9.98 5.17
N GLU A 172 -3.70 -9.92 4.21
CA GLU A 172 -2.66 -10.94 4.08
C GLU A 172 -1.67 -10.90 5.26
N ARG A 173 -1.36 -9.71 5.80
CA ARG A 173 -0.58 -9.59 7.05
C ARG A 173 -1.33 -10.18 8.25
N GLU A 174 -2.62 -9.89 8.40
CA GLU A 174 -3.46 -10.44 9.47
C GLU A 174 -3.53 -11.97 9.38
N ARG A 175 -3.78 -12.54 8.19
CA ARG A 175 -3.78 -14.00 7.98
C ARG A 175 -2.43 -14.64 8.29
N ALA A 176 -1.32 -14.01 7.88
CA ALA A 176 0.02 -14.50 8.18
C ALA A 176 0.30 -14.47 9.68
N GLN A 177 -0.14 -13.41 10.37
CA GLN A 177 -0.03 -13.29 11.82
C GLN A 177 -0.87 -14.34 12.53
N GLU A 178 -2.14 -14.53 12.15
CA GLU A 178 -3.01 -15.57 12.69
C GLU A 178 -2.41 -16.97 12.51
N HIS A 179 -1.80 -17.24 11.35
CA HIS A 179 -1.14 -18.52 11.10
C HIS A 179 0.12 -18.70 11.96
N MET A 180 0.90 -17.64 12.18
CA MET A 180 2.05 -17.69 13.08
C MET A 180 1.62 -17.88 14.54
N ASP A 181 0.60 -17.16 14.99
CA ASP A 181 0.06 -17.26 16.35
C ASP A 181 -0.54 -18.65 16.60
N ALA A 182 -1.27 -19.21 15.63
CA ALA A 182 -1.79 -20.58 15.69
C ALA A 182 -0.64 -21.61 15.74
N SER A 183 0.39 -21.45 14.91
CA SER A 183 1.56 -22.32 14.94
C SER A 183 2.33 -22.23 16.25
N ALA A 184 2.45 -21.02 16.82
CA ALA A 184 3.09 -20.80 18.12
C ALA A 184 2.28 -21.46 19.24
N GLN A 185 0.96 -21.32 19.24
CA GLN A 185 0.08 -22.01 20.20
C GLN A 185 0.19 -23.53 20.11
N VAL A 186 0.26 -24.11 18.91
CA VAL A 186 0.46 -25.56 18.73
C VAL A 186 1.81 -25.98 19.30
N LEU A 187 2.89 -25.24 19.01
CA LEU A 187 4.22 -25.53 19.56
C LEU A 187 4.26 -25.40 21.09
N GLU A 188 3.60 -24.40 21.66
CA GLU A 188 3.46 -24.25 23.11
C GLU A 188 2.68 -25.42 23.72
N GLN A 189 1.60 -25.87 23.09
CA GLN A 189 0.84 -27.05 23.51
C GLN A 189 1.67 -28.34 23.42
N GLU A 190 2.43 -28.53 22.35
CA GLU A 190 3.32 -29.69 22.20
C GLU A 190 4.46 -29.68 23.22
N LEU A 191 5.06 -28.52 23.47
CA LEU A 191 6.10 -28.38 24.48
C LEU A 191 5.53 -28.63 25.88
N THR A 192 4.42 -27.98 26.24
CA THR A 192 3.78 -28.20 27.54
C THR A 192 3.37 -29.67 27.72
N ALA A 193 2.82 -30.33 26.70
CA ALA A 193 2.52 -31.75 26.73
C ALA A 193 3.78 -32.61 26.99
N LYS A 194 4.88 -32.37 26.26
CA LYS A 194 6.16 -33.07 26.47
C LYS A 194 6.72 -32.84 27.88
N TRP A 195 6.67 -31.61 28.39
CA TRP A 195 7.10 -31.30 29.76
C TRP A 195 6.23 -32.01 30.80
N THR A 196 4.90 -32.07 30.60
CA THR A 196 4.01 -32.80 31.51
C THR A 196 4.25 -34.31 31.47
N GLU A 197 4.50 -34.88 30.30
CA GLU A 197 4.81 -36.30 30.13
C GLU A 197 6.14 -36.65 30.82
N GLN A 198 7.20 -35.86 30.60
CA GLN A 198 8.48 -36.05 31.30
C GLN A 198 8.35 -35.91 32.82
N LEU A 199 7.54 -34.95 33.30
CA LEU A 199 7.31 -34.78 34.73
C LEU A 199 6.56 -35.99 35.31
N GLN A 200 5.58 -36.53 34.59
CA GLN A 200 4.83 -37.73 35.00
C GLN A 200 5.73 -38.97 34.99
N GLU A 201 6.58 -39.15 33.97
CA GLU A 201 7.57 -40.24 33.93
C GLU A 201 8.54 -40.16 35.12
N GLN A 202 9.07 -38.98 35.42
CA GLN A 202 9.94 -38.78 36.58
C GLN A 202 9.21 -39.03 37.90
N GLN A 203 7.95 -38.61 38.03
CA GLN A 203 7.13 -38.92 39.21
C GLN A 203 6.93 -40.42 39.36
N LEU A 204 6.55 -41.13 38.30
CA LEU A 204 6.38 -42.59 38.32
C LEU A 204 7.68 -43.32 38.64
N GLU A 205 8.82 -42.87 38.09
CA GLU A 205 10.13 -43.47 38.37
C GLU A 205 10.54 -43.26 39.83
N LEU A 206 10.31 -42.07 40.39
CA LEU A 206 10.57 -41.77 41.79
C LEU A 206 9.62 -42.54 42.72
N GLU A 207 8.34 -42.64 42.40
CA GLU A 207 7.36 -43.44 43.14
C GLU A 207 7.72 -44.92 43.11
N SER A 208 8.15 -45.44 41.96
CA SER A 208 8.64 -46.81 41.81
C SER A 208 9.88 -47.05 42.69
N LYS A 209 10.89 -46.18 42.61
CA LYS A 209 12.09 -46.27 43.46
C LYS A 209 11.76 -46.18 44.95
N PHE A 210 10.85 -45.28 45.33
CA PHE A 210 10.41 -45.12 46.71
C PHE A 210 9.66 -46.36 47.20
N SER A 211 8.76 -46.93 46.39
CA SER A 211 8.03 -48.15 46.74
C SER A 211 8.95 -49.37 46.86
N ALA A 212 9.96 -49.47 45.99
CA ALA A 212 10.98 -50.51 46.05
C ALA A 212 11.84 -50.39 47.30
N GLU A 213 12.33 -49.19 47.63
CA GLU A 213 13.14 -48.96 48.83
C GLU A 213 12.32 -49.16 50.11
N LYS A 214 11.04 -48.73 50.11
CA LYS A 214 10.11 -49.01 51.21
C LYS A 214 9.93 -50.52 51.41
N SER A 215 9.77 -51.28 50.33
CA SER A 215 9.63 -52.74 50.38
C SER A 215 10.92 -53.39 50.90
N ARG A 216 12.09 -52.91 50.45
CA ARG A 216 13.40 -53.36 50.90
C ARG A 216 13.61 -53.12 52.40
N LEU A 217 13.34 -51.90 52.88
CA LEU A 217 13.45 -51.57 54.30
C LEU A 217 12.45 -52.36 55.14
N THR A 218 11.22 -52.55 54.63
CA THR A 218 10.23 -53.37 55.33
C THR A 218 10.70 -54.81 55.45
N ALA A 219 11.27 -55.40 54.40
CA ALA A 219 11.85 -56.75 54.45
C ALA A 219 12.98 -56.84 55.48
N ILE A 220 13.93 -55.88 55.48
CA ILE A 220 15.01 -55.82 56.48
C ILE A 220 14.44 -55.75 57.90
N PHE A 221 13.42 -54.92 58.14
CA PHE A 221 12.78 -54.83 59.45
C PHE A 221 12.04 -56.11 59.85
N VAL A 222 11.45 -56.84 58.89
CA VAL A 222 10.85 -58.15 59.16
C VAL A 222 11.95 -59.15 59.52
N ASP A 223 13.02 -59.23 58.74
CA ASP A 223 14.15 -60.14 58.99
C ASP A 223 14.81 -59.86 60.34
N GLU A 224 15.05 -58.59 60.69
CA GLU A 224 15.59 -58.19 62.00
C GLU A 224 14.63 -58.56 63.15
N LYS A 225 13.32 -58.39 62.96
CA LYS A 225 12.32 -58.80 63.96
C LYS A 225 12.25 -60.31 64.10
N GLU A 226 12.30 -61.05 63.00
CA GLU A 226 12.29 -62.51 63.01
C GLU A 226 13.55 -63.07 63.67
N ALA A 227 14.72 -62.50 63.39
CA ALA A 227 15.98 -62.84 64.06
C ALA A 227 15.90 -62.57 65.57
N ALA A 228 15.43 -61.38 65.98
CA ALA A 228 15.25 -61.05 67.39
C ALA A 228 14.24 -61.97 68.09
N LEU A 229 13.16 -62.37 67.41
CA LEU A 229 12.20 -63.34 67.93
C LEU A 229 12.79 -64.75 68.04
N GLN A 230 13.65 -65.15 67.10
CA GLN A 230 14.36 -66.43 67.18
C GLN A 230 15.35 -66.46 68.33
N GLU A 231 16.14 -65.40 68.53
CA GLU A 231 17.03 -65.25 69.68
C GLU A 231 16.25 -65.30 71.00
N LEU A 232 15.13 -64.56 71.09
CA LEU A 232 14.28 -64.60 72.28
C LEU A 232 13.71 -66.00 72.54
N ARG A 233 13.28 -66.71 71.48
CA ARG A 233 12.80 -68.10 71.59
C ARG A 233 13.89 -69.05 72.06
N GLN A 234 15.12 -68.91 71.56
CA GLN A 234 16.26 -69.71 72.00
C GLN A 234 16.56 -69.46 73.47
N VAL A 235 16.63 -68.20 73.91
CA VAL A 235 16.84 -67.83 75.32
C VAL A 235 15.71 -68.39 76.20
N HIS A 236 14.45 -68.30 75.76
CA HIS A 236 13.33 -68.88 76.51
C HIS A 236 13.40 -70.41 76.60
N GLU A 237 13.79 -71.09 75.52
CA GLU A 237 13.94 -72.55 75.53
C GLU A 237 15.09 -72.98 76.43
N GLU A 238 16.23 -72.26 76.39
CA GLU A 238 17.35 -72.47 77.33
C GLU A 238 16.92 -72.27 78.78
N GLN A 239 16.14 -71.23 79.07
CA GLN A 239 15.57 -71.00 80.41
C GLN A 239 14.61 -72.12 80.83
N ARG A 240 13.76 -72.63 79.92
CA ARG A 240 12.88 -73.77 80.21
C ARG A 240 13.67 -75.03 80.52
N VAL A 241 14.69 -75.36 79.71
CA VAL A 241 15.55 -76.52 79.93
C VAL A 241 16.31 -76.40 81.27
N GLN A 242 16.83 -75.21 81.61
CA GLN A 242 17.46 -74.98 82.91
C GLN A 242 16.48 -75.15 84.07
N LEU A 243 15.25 -74.63 83.94
CA LEU A 243 14.20 -74.83 84.95
C LEU A 243 13.83 -76.30 85.09
N ASP A 244 13.65 -77.02 83.99
CA ASP A 244 13.33 -78.46 83.99
C ASP A 244 14.46 -79.27 84.64
N GLN A 245 15.73 -78.94 84.38
CA GLN A 245 16.88 -79.55 85.05
C GLN A 245 16.85 -79.31 86.57
N VAL A 246 16.67 -78.05 86.99
CA VAL A 246 16.58 -77.70 88.42
C VAL A 246 15.39 -78.40 89.10
N TRP A 247 14.26 -78.53 88.41
CA TRP A 247 13.10 -79.26 88.93
C TRP A 247 13.33 -80.76 88.98
N SER A 248 14.00 -81.35 87.99
CA SER A 248 14.37 -82.77 88.02
C SER A 248 15.33 -83.07 89.17
N GLU A 249 16.34 -82.23 89.40
CA GLU A 249 17.26 -82.38 90.53
C GLU A 249 16.53 -82.23 91.87
N LYS A 250 15.59 -81.29 92.00
CA LYS A 250 14.75 -81.17 93.21
C LYS A 250 13.88 -82.39 93.43
N LEU A 251 13.29 -82.95 92.38
CA LEU A 251 12.46 -84.16 92.46
C LEU A 251 13.29 -85.39 92.82
N GLU A 252 14.48 -85.55 92.24
CA GLU A 252 15.41 -86.63 92.60
C GLU A 252 15.89 -86.49 94.05
N ASN A 253 16.22 -85.28 94.50
CA ASN A 253 16.58 -85.03 95.90
C ASN A 253 15.43 -85.29 96.87
N LEU A 254 14.19 -84.93 96.50
CA LEU A 254 13.01 -85.26 97.30
C LEU A 254 12.76 -86.77 97.35
N ALA A 255 12.91 -87.47 96.23
CA ALA A 255 12.79 -88.92 96.15
C ALA A 255 13.88 -89.64 96.96
N ALA A 256 15.12 -89.15 96.94
CA ALA A 256 16.21 -89.65 97.75
C ALA A 256 15.96 -89.40 99.25
N ASN A 257 15.48 -88.21 99.62
CA ASN A 257 15.16 -87.88 101.01
C ASN A 257 13.98 -88.69 101.55
N THR A 258 12.93 -88.93 100.74
CA THR A 258 11.83 -89.81 101.14
C THR A 258 12.29 -91.26 101.26
N ALA A 259 13.13 -91.75 100.35
CA ALA A 259 13.72 -93.09 100.46
C ALA A 259 14.53 -93.26 101.76
N ILE A 260 15.40 -92.30 102.09
CA ILE A 260 16.19 -92.29 103.34
C ILE A 260 15.28 -92.22 104.57
N CYS A 261 14.19 -91.46 104.52
CA CYS A 261 13.23 -91.36 105.61
C CYS A 261 12.46 -92.67 105.82
N HIS A 262 12.05 -93.33 104.74
CA HIS A 262 11.35 -94.62 104.79
C HIS A 262 12.28 -95.73 105.28
N GLU A 263 13.57 -95.71 104.90
CA GLU A 263 14.58 -96.64 105.40
C GLU A 263 14.81 -96.48 106.91
N LYS A 264 14.94 -95.23 107.40
CA LYS A 264 15.03 -94.95 108.84
C LYS A 264 13.77 -95.37 109.62
N GLN A 265 12.59 -95.23 109.03
CA GLN A 265 11.35 -95.71 109.65
C GLN A 265 11.29 -97.24 109.71
N LEU A 266 11.71 -97.94 108.66
CA LEU A 266 11.82 -99.41 108.67
C LEU A 266 12.83 -99.92 109.70
N ASP A 267 13.97 -99.26 109.85
CA ASP A 267 14.96 -99.62 110.87
C ASP A 267 14.45 -99.39 112.30
N SER A 268 13.68 -98.33 112.53
CA SER A 268 13.05 -98.09 113.84
C SER A 268 12.00 -99.16 114.19
N LEU A 269 11.17 -99.57 113.23
CA LEU A 269 10.16 -100.62 113.39
C LEU A 269 10.80 -102.00 113.62
N ASN A 270 11.88 -102.32 112.90
CA ASN A 270 12.62 -103.57 113.12
C ASN A 270 13.27 -103.59 114.52
N GLY A 271 13.82 -102.46 114.97
CA GLY A 271 14.38 -102.33 116.32
C GLY A 271 13.35 -102.43 117.46
N GLU A 272 12.09 -102.05 117.21
CA GLU A 272 10.98 -102.27 118.16
C GLU A 272 10.55 -103.74 118.18
N HIS A 273 10.45 -104.39 117.01
CA HIS A 273 10.07 -105.80 116.91
C HIS A 273 11.09 -106.75 117.58
N ASP A 274 12.38 -106.43 117.53
CA ASP A 274 13.42 -107.23 118.19
C ASP A 274 13.39 -107.07 119.72
N ARG A 275 13.07 -105.87 120.23
CA ARG A 275 12.88 -105.64 121.69
C ARG A 275 11.67 -106.39 122.23
N GLU A 276 10.60 -106.52 121.45
CA GLU A 276 9.41 -107.29 121.85
C GLU A 276 9.68 -108.80 121.92
N LYS A 277 10.47 -109.35 120.99
CA LYS A 277 10.88 -110.76 121.02
C LYS A 277 11.74 -111.09 122.26
N GLU A 278 12.63 -110.17 122.63
CA GLU A 278 13.49 -110.32 123.81
C GLU A 278 12.70 -110.25 125.13
N ASN A 279 11.68 -109.38 125.20
CA ASN A 279 10.80 -109.27 126.37
C ASN A 279 9.89 -110.50 126.57
N LEU A 280 9.41 -111.12 125.49
CA LEU A 280 8.61 -112.35 125.55
C LEU A 280 9.45 -113.58 125.97
N ALA A 281 10.71 -113.65 125.57
CA ALA A 281 11.63 -114.71 125.98
C ALA A 281 11.95 -114.64 127.49
N ASN A 282 12.14 -113.43 128.04
CA ASN A 282 12.44 -113.22 129.46
C ASN A 282 11.26 -113.51 130.40
N GLN A 283 10.01 -113.34 129.95
CA GLN A 283 8.81 -113.67 130.75
C GLN A 283 8.55 -115.17 130.88
N LEU A 284 8.86 -115.96 129.85
CA LEU A 284 8.72 -117.43 129.88
C LEU A 284 9.74 -118.10 130.81
N GLN A 285 10.94 -117.52 130.96
CA GLN A 285 12.00 -118.07 131.81
C GLN A 285 11.77 -117.81 133.32
N SER A 286 11.06 -116.75 133.70
CA SER A 286 10.77 -116.44 135.11
C SER A 286 9.57 -117.21 135.71
N GLN A 287 8.73 -117.80 134.87
CA GLN A 287 7.52 -118.52 135.32
C GLN A 287 7.82 -119.98 135.72
N TYR A 288 8.80 -120.63 135.10
CA TYR A 288 9.15 -122.03 135.40
C TYR A 288 9.99 -122.21 136.67
N SER A 289 10.75 -121.20 137.10
CA SER A 289 11.58 -121.30 138.31
C SER A 289 10.80 -121.13 139.62
N LYS A 290 9.67 -120.42 139.62
CA LYS A 290 8.87 -120.18 140.84
C LYS A 290 7.93 -121.32 141.22
N GLN A 291 7.53 -122.18 140.28
CA GLN A 291 6.51 -123.21 140.54
C GLN A 291 7.03 -124.50 141.21
N LEU A 292 8.35 -124.68 141.36
CA LEU A 292 8.95 -125.88 141.95
C LEU A 292 9.25 -125.76 143.46
N GLU A 293 9.32 -124.54 144.02
CA GLU A 293 9.68 -124.31 145.44
C GLU A 293 8.46 -124.20 146.38
N GLU A 294 7.27 -123.85 145.88
CA GLU A 294 6.05 -123.73 146.72
C GLU A 294 5.34 -125.08 146.98
N ARG A 295 5.68 -126.16 146.27
CA ARG A 295 5.00 -127.47 146.42
C ARG A 295 5.51 -128.35 147.56
N LEU A 296 6.50 -127.91 148.34
CA LEU A 296 7.12 -128.69 149.42
C LEU A 296 7.00 -128.07 150.82
N ARG A 297 6.39 -126.89 150.99
CA ARG A 297 6.11 -126.30 152.31
C ARG A 297 4.60 -126.16 152.47
N ASP A 298 4.04 -126.71 153.53
CA ASP A 298 2.73 -126.30 154.05
C ASP A 298 1.50 -127.01 153.49
N GLN A 299 1.68 -128.31 153.20
CA GLN A 299 0.73 -129.33 153.64
C GLN A 299 0.52 -129.35 155.18
N GLU A 300 1.20 -128.50 155.95
CA GLU A 300 1.08 -128.35 157.41
C GLU A 300 0.02 -127.32 157.88
N ALA A 301 -0.51 -126.41 157.03
CA ALA A 301 -1.44 -125.35 157.48
C ALA A 301 -2.93 -125.60 157.18
N ARG A 302 -3.35 -126.86 156.99
CA ARG A 302 -4.73 -127.26 156.63
C ARG A 302 -5.73 -127.42 157.80
N LEU A 303 -5.47 -126.97 159.03
CA LEU A 303 -6.34 -127.32 160.17
C LEU A 303 -6.66 -126.19 161.18
N LEU A 304 -6.75 -124.95 160.71
CA LEU A 304 -7.52 -123.88 161.36
C LEU A 304 -8.33 -123.16 160.28
N ARG A 305 -9.35 -123.83 159.77
CA ARG A 305 -10.72 -123.57 160.21
C ARG A 305 -11.10 -122.12 159.92
N GLU A 306 -11.85 -121.91 158.86
CA GLU A 306 -13.30 -122.14 158.93
C GLU A 306 -13.86 -121.46 160.17
N GLN A 307 -14.16 -120.18 160.03
CA GLN A 307 -15.52 -119.68 160.23
C GLN A 307 -15.56 -118.21 159.84
N GLU A 308 -16.54 -117.87 159.01
CA GLU A 308 -17.29 -116.61 159.09
C GLU A 308 -16.53 -115.39 158.51
N ASP A 309 -16.71 -115.03 157.24
CA ASP A 309 -18.02 -114.91 156.58
C ASP A 309 -19.01 -114.17 157.49
N ALA A 310 -18.77 -112.88 157.68
CA ALA A 310 -19.81 -111.93 158.04
C ALA A 310 -19.42 -110.50 157.61
N ILE A 311 -20.12 -110.01 156.58
CA ILE A 311 -20.43 -108.58 156.34
C ILE A 311 -19.29 -107.85 155.58
N ALA A 312 -19.19 -107.82 154.25
CA ALA A 312 -20.21 -107.54 153.25
C ALA A 312 -21.21 -106.45 153.69
N GLN A 313 -21.00 -105.25 153.15
CA GLN A 313 -21.97 -104.17 153.02
C GLN A 313 -22.19 -103.26 154.26
N VAL A 314 -21.52 -102.10 154.24
CA VAL A 314 -22.11 -100.74 154.16
C VAL A 314 -21.20 -99.73 154.86
N GLN A 315 -20.88 -98.64 154.13
CA GLN A 315 -20.03 -97.48 154.45
C GLN A 315 -18.56 -97.66 153.97
N GLU A 316 -17.99 -96.77 153.15
CA GLU A 316 -18.24 -95.33 153.18
C GLU A 316 -17.90 -94.64 151.86
N ASP A 317 -18.95 -94.06 151.29
CA ASP A 317 -18.98 -93.10 150.19
C ASP A 317 -18.32 -91.75 150.56
N SER A 318 -17.00 -91.71 150.82
CA SER A 318 -16.30 -90.44 151.15
C SER A 318 -15.18 -90.01 150.20
N GLU A 319 -14.64 -90.84 149.30
CA GLU A 319 -13.37 -90.51 148.62
C GLU A 319 -13.42 -90.11 147.12
N LYS A 320 -14.50 -90.36 146.37
CA LYS A 320 -14.46 -90.13 144.89
C LYS A 320 -14.94 -88.78 144.37
N LEU A 321 -15.39 -87.86 145.23
CA LEU A 321 -15.71 -86.49 144.83
C LEU A 321 -14.48 -85.55 144.74
N ILE A 322 -13.30 -86.01 145.17
CA ILE A 322 -12.05 -85.21 145.17
C ILE A 322 -11.29 -85.33 143.83
N GLU A 323 -11.48 -86.40 143.05
CA GLU A 323 -10.74 -86.65 141.79
C GLU A 323 -11.21 -85.84 140.55
N GLN A 324 -12.38 -85.18 140.59
CA GLN A 324 -12.93 -84.47 139.41
C GLN A 324 -12.57 -82.97 139.36
N VAL A 325 -12.13 -82.35 140.45
CA VAL A 325 -11.77 -80.91 140.48
C VAL A 325 -10.31 -80.66 140.05
N GLU A 326 -9.41 -81.62 140.27
CA GLU A 326 -7.98 -81.45 139.96
C GLU A 326 -7.66 -81.57 138.46
N ARG A 327 -8.45 -82.33 137.69
CA ARG A 327 -8.25 -82.49 136.22
C ARG A 327 -8.70 -81.27 135.41
N ALA A 328 -9.59 -80.42 135.93
CA ALA A 328 -10.08 -79.24 135.21
C ALA A 328 -9.14 -78.02 135.32
N MET A 329 -8.36 -77.88 136.39
CA MET A 329 -7.42 -76.76 136.56
C MET A 329 -6.12 -76.91 135.75
N THR A 330 -5.70 -78.14 135.44
CA THR A 330 -4.49 -78.39 134.65
C THR A 330 -4.69 -78.15 133.16
N GLU A 331 -5.90 -78.35 132.65
CA GLU A 331 -6.24 -78.12 131.23
C GLU A 331 -6.35 -76.62 130.90
N LEU A 332 -6.90 -75.81 131.83
CA LEU A 332 -7.06 -74.35 131.68
C LEU A 332 -5.72 -73.58 131.71
N LYS A 333 -4.69 -74.07 132.41
CA LYS A 333 -3.35 -73.45 132.40
C LYS A 333 -2.62 -73.64 131.08
N LYS A 334 -2.71 -74.83 130.46
CA LYS A 334 -2.08 -75.12 129.17
C LYS A 334 -2.66 -74.29 128.02
N GLN A 335 -3.97 -74.04 128.04
CA GLN A 335 -4.62 -73.21 127.02
C GLN A 335 -4.23 -71.73 127.13
N LYS A 336 -3.96 -71.22 128.34
CA LYS A 336 -3.51 -69.84 128.55
C LYS A 336 -2.08 -69.62 128.03
N GLU A 337 -1.16 -70.54 128.32
CA GLU A 337 0.25 -70.44 127.85
C GLU A 337 0.34 -70.54 126.32
N HIS A 338 -0.47 -71.38 125.69
CA HIS A 338 -0.53 -71.50 124.23
C HIS A 338 -0.99 -70.18 123.56
N LEU A 339 -2.04 -69.55 124.07
CA LEU A 339 -2.55 -68.28 123.55
C LEU A 339 -1.58 -67.10 123.76
N GLU A 340 -0.80 -67.11 124.84
CA GLU A 340 0.26 -66.10 125.06
C GLU A 340 1.41 -66.24 124.05
N THR A 341 1.78 -67.48 123.67
CA THR A 341 2.80 -67.71 122.62
C THR A 341 2.32 -67.31 121.22
N GLU A 342 1.06 -67.59 120.87
CA GLU A 342 0.50 -67.22 119.56
C GLU A 342 0.37 -65.70 119.41
N LEU A 343 -0.02 -64.99 120.48
CA LEU A 343 -0.06 -63.52 120.50
C LEU A 343 1.34 -62.90 120.36
N GLY A 344 2.37 -63.54 120.92
CA GLY A 344 3.78 -63.14 120.73
C GLY A 344 4.21 -63.29 119.26
N SER A 345 3.90 -64.42 118.62
CA SER A 345 4.24 -64.64 117.21
C SER A 345 3.49 -63.72 116.26
N LEU A 346 2.22 -63.42 116.53
CA LEU A 346 1.44 -62.51 115.70
C LEU A 346 1.93 -61.06 115.80
N ARG A 347 2.41 -60.63 116.98
CA ARG A 347 3.05 -59.32 117.12
C ARG A 347 4.35 -59.22 116.33
N SER A 348 5.21 -60.24 116.41
CA SER A 348 6.46 -60.28 115.63
C SER A 348 6.18 -60.28 114.12
N ALA A 349 5.17 -61.01 113.66
CA ALA A 349 4.79 -61.04 112.25
C ALA A 349 4.20 -59.70 111.76
N ILE A 350 3.53 -58.95 112.63
CA ILE A 350 3.03 -57.61 112.32
C ILE A 350 4.20 -56.61 112.23
N GLU A 351 5.16 -56.66 113.15
CA GLU A 351 6.37 -55.81 113.09
C GLU A 351 7.18 -56.09 111.82
N GLU A 352 7.40 -57.35 111.45
CA GLU A 352 8.08 -57.71 110.20
C GLU A 352 7.31 -57.26 108.95
N ALA A 353 5.97 -57.27 108.99
CA ALA A 353 5.14 -56.78 107.90
C ALA A 353 5.18 -55.24 107.78
N GLU A 354 5.24 -54.53 108.90
CA GLU A 354 5.38 -53.06 108.93
C GLU A 354 6.76 -52.62 108.40
N ASP A 355 7.84 -53.32 108.78
CA ASP A 355 9.18 -53.07 108.28
C ASP A 355 9.29 -53.38 106.77
N ALA A 356 8.75 -54.52 106.32
CA ALA A 356 8.70 -54.86 104.90
C ALA A 356 7.89 -53.85 104.09
N GLN A 357 6.80 -53.32 104.66
CA GLN A 357 6.01 -52.26 104.03
C GLN A 357 6.80 -50.95 103.93
N PHE A 358 7.58 -50.60 104.96
CA PHE A 358 8.42 -49.40 104.95
C PHE A 358 9.52 -49.50 103.89
N ASP A 359 10.24 -50.64 103.83
CA ASP A 359 11.28 -50.90 102.83
C ASP A 359 10.72 -50.91 101.40
N ALA A 360 9.52 -51.47 101.20
CA ALA A 360 8.81 -51.42 99.92
C ALA A 360 8.46 -49.97 99.54
N GLN A 361 8.08 -49.13 100.50
CA GLN A 361 7.76 -47.73 100.25
C GLN A 361 9.01 -46.88 99.95
N GLU A 362 10.13 -47.14 100.63
CA GLU A 362 11.43 -46.52 100.39
C GLU A 362 11.97 -46.88 99.00
N SER A 363 11.97 -48.17 98.66
CA SER A 363 12.40 -48.67 97.35
C SER A 363 11.52 -48.16 96.20
N PHE A 364 10.21 -48.04 96.40
CA PHE A 364 9.30 -47.42 95.43
C PHE A 364 9.63 -45.95 95.18
N LYS A 365 9.92 -45.16 96.24
CA LYS A 365 10.36 -43.75 96.09
C LYS A 365 11.67 -43.64 95.30
N ILE A 366 12.61 -44.56 95.52
CA ILE A 366 13.88 -44.61 94.78
C ILE A 366 13.62 -44.91 93.30
N GLN A 367 12.81 -45.93 92.99
CA GLN A 367 12.44 -46.26 91.62
C GLN A 367 11.68 -45.12 90.93
N GLN A 368 10.79 -44.43 91.63
CA GLN A 368 10.07 -43.28 91.08
C GLN A 368 11.03 -42.14 90.68
N LYS A 369 12.04 -41.86 91.52
CA LYS A 369 13.09 -40.88 91.19
C LYS A 369 13.93 -41.31 90.00
N GLN A 370 14.32 -42.58 89.92
CA GLN A 370 15.09 -43.13 88.80
C GLN A 370 14.28 -43.08 87.48
N ALA A 371 13.00 -43.44 87.52
CA ALA A 371 12.10 -43.35 86.39
C ALA A 371 11.92 -41.89 85.91
N ALA A 372 11.73 -40.94 86.84
CA ALA A 372 11.65 -39.52 86.51
C ALA A 372 12.96 -39.02 85.85
N PHE A 373 14.12 -39.44 86.35
CA PHE A 373 15.42 -39.08 85.76
C PHE A 373 15.62 -39.69 84.37
N HIS A 374 15.18 -40.94 84.17
CA HIS A 374 15.23 -41.60 82.86
C HIS A 374 14.33 -40.88 81.84
N VAL A 375 13.10 -40.51 82.23
CA VAL A 375 12.19 -39.72 81.40
C VAL A 375 12.81 -38.36 81.06
N LEU A 376 13.39 -37.65 82.04
CA LEU A 376 14.09 -36.39 81.79
C LEU A 376 15.23 -36.56 80.79
N HIS A 377 16.03 -37.62 80.92
CA HIS A 377 17.13 -37.90 80.02
C HIS A 377 16.65 -38.18 78.58
N LEU A 378 15.56 -38.96 78.43
CA LEU A 378 14.92 -39.20 77.13
C LEU A 378 14.40 -37.90 76.51
N VAL A 379 13.75 -37.04 77.30
CA VAL A 379 13.28 -35.72 76.86
C VAL A 379 14.45 -34.83 76.43
N MET A 380 15.53 -34.76 77.21
CA MET A 380 16.72 -33.98 76.83
C MET A 380 17.41 -34.52 75.56
N ARG A 381 17.39 -35.84 75.34
CA ARG A 381 17.90 -36.46 74.11
C ARG A 381 17.00 -36.15 72.91
N ALA A 382 15.68 -36.20 73.09
CA ALA A 382 14.72 -35.81 72.07
C ALA A 382 14.83 -34.33 71.71
N MET A 383 14.95 -33.44 72.70
CA MET A 383 15.16 -32.00 72.47
C MET A 383 16.46 -31.72 71.72
N ARG A 384 17.56 -32.44 72.04
CA ARG A 384 18.82 -32.33 71.28
C ARG A 384 18.64 -32.74 69.82
N LYS A 385 18.03 -33.89 69.55
CA LYS A 385 17.74 -34.34 68.18
C LYS A 385 16.87 -33.35 67.40
N ILE A 386 15.82 -32.82 68.04
CA ILE A 386 14.95 -31.80 67.43
C ILE A 386 15.76 -30.54 67.10
N ASN A 387 16.64 -30.10 68.02
CA ASN A 387 17.46 -28.92 67.78
C ASN A 387 18.50 -29.13 66.66
N GLU A 388 19.11 -30.31 66.59
CA GLU A 388 20.00 -30.71 65.49
C GLU A 388 19.25 -30.74 64.14
N GLU A 389 18.03 -31.30 64.10
CA GLU A 389 17.18 -31.27 62.90
C GLU A 389 16.78 -29.85 62.49
N ILE A 390 16.44 -28.98 63.45
CA ILE A 390 16.13 -27.57 63.16
C ILE A 390 17.35 -26.87 62.57
N GLN A 391 18.54 -27.07 63.14
CA GLN A 391 19.78 -26.51 62.62
C GLN A 391 20.11 -27.04 61.22
N ALA A 392 20.00 -28.36 61.00
CA ALA A 392 20.22 -28.97 59.68
C ALA A 392 19.23 -28.44 58.62
N ARG A 393 17.95 -28.29 58.98
CA ARG A 393 16.94 -27.66 58.11
C ARG A 393 17.26 -26.20 57.82
N GLN A 394 17.76 -25.45 58.81
CA GLN A 394 18.15 -24.05 58.61
C GLN A 394 19.35 -23.93 57.66
N ILE A 395 20.36 -24.80 57.81
CA ILE A 395 21.52 -24.84 56.90
C ILE A 395 21.07 -25.18 55.47
N SER A 396 20.27 -26.24 55.30
CA SER A 396 19.73 -26.64 53.99
C SER A 396 18.87 -25.54 53.35
N ARG A 397 18.11 -24.79 54.16
CA ARG A 397 17.31 -23.65 53.69
C ARG A 397 18.20 -22.51 53.22
N ASN A 398 19.25 -22.17 53.97
CA ASN A 398 20.21 -21.15 53.58
C ASN A 398 20.97 -21.55 52.29
N GLU A 399 21.36 -22.82 52.16
CA GLU A 399 21.99 -23.33 50.93
C GLU A 399 21.05 -23.21 49.73
N MET A 400 19.76 -23.54 49.89
CA MET A 400 18.77 -23.34 48.83
C MET A 400 18.51 -21.86 48.52
N GLU A 401 18.56 -20.98 49.51
CA GLU A 401 18.44 -19.55 49.28
C GLU A 401 19.63 -19.01 48.46
N ILE A 402 20.84 -19.46 48.76
CA ILE A 402 22.05 -19.14 48.00
C ILE A 402 21.96 -19.66 46.56
N THR A 403 21.50 -20.88 46.34
CA THR A 403 21.36 -21.42 44.97
C THR A 403 20.28 -20.69 44.18
N VAL A 404 19.17 -20.34 44.83
CA VAL A 404 18.10 -19.52 44.24
C VAL A 404 18.62 -18.15 43.84
N ASP A 405 19.37 -17.47 44.71
CA ASP A 405 19.93 -16.15 44.40
C ASP A 405 20.99 -16.22 43.30
N ARG A 406 21.83 -17.27 43.28
CA ARG A 406 22.77 -17.53 42.17
C ARG A 406 22.03 -17.71 40.84
N LEU A 407 20.99 -18.54 40.81
CA LEU A 407 20.18 -18.75 39.60
C LEU A 407 19.46 -17.46 39.17
N LYS A 408 18.95 -16.65 40.11
CA LYS A 408 18.37 -15.34 39.78
C LYS A 408 19.40 -14.41 39.14
N THR A 409 20.64 -14.39 39.64
CA THR A 409 21.71 -13.59 39.03
C THR A 409 22.08 -14.09 37.64
N GLU A 410 22.21 -15.40 37.43
CA GLU A 410 22.49 -15.99 36.12
C GLU A 410 21.38 -15.66 35.11
N ILE A 411 20.11 -15.79 35.51
CA ILE A 411 18.95 -15.43 34.67
C ILE A 411 18.95 -13.93 34.35
N SER A 412 19.27 -13.08 35.34
CA SER A 412 19.34 -11.62 35.15
C SER A 412 20.47 -11.23 34.17
N ASP A 413 21.62 -11.87 34.27
CA ASP A 413 22.76 -11.64 33.39
C ASP A 413 22.46 -12.13 31.97
N GLU A 414 21.87 -13.31 31.81
CA GLU A 414 21.42 -13.81 30.51
C GLU A 414 20.37 -12.90 29.89
N LYS A 415 19.38 -12.46 30.67
CA LYS A 415 18.37 -11.50 30.21
C LYS A 415 19.02 -10.21 29.71
N SER A 416 19.97 -9.66 30.46
CA SER A 416 20.70 -8.44 30.08
C SER A 416 21.50 -8.64 28.79
N ARG A 417 22.15 -9.80 28.62
CA ARG A 417 22.86 -10.16 27.37
C ARG A 417 21.91 -10.25 26.18
N TRP A 418 20.76 -10.88 26.34
CA TRP A 418 19.74 -10.98 25.29
C TRP A 418 19.15 -9.62 24.95
N GLU A 419 18.90 -8.76 25.94
CA GLU A 419 18.44 -7.39 25.72
C GLU A 419 19.47 -6.56 24.94
N GLU A 420 20.76 -6.69 25.28
CA GLU A 420 21.84 -6.02 24.54
C GLU A 420 21.97 -6.54 23.10
N LEU A 421 21.91 -7.87 22.91
CA LEU A 421 21.92 -8.48 21.58
C LEU A 421 20.73 -8.01 20.74
N MET A 422 19.52 -8.01 21.32
CA MET A 422 18.31 -7.51 20.68
C MET A 422 18.41 -6.03 20.34
N GLY A 423 19.03 -5.22 21.20
CA GLY A 423 19.34 -3.81 20.93
C GLY A 423 20.22 -3.65 19.70
N ARG A 424 21.34 -4.39 19.63
CA ARG A 424 22.25 -4.39 18.48
C ARG A 424 21.59 -4.89 17.19
N ILE A 425 20.74 -5.91 17.28
CA ILE A 425 19.96 -6.40 16.13
C ILE A 425 18.98 -5.33 15.64
N ARG A 426 18.27 -4.64 16.54
CA ARG A 426 17.37 -3.54 16.16
C ARG A 426 18.10 -2.38 15.52
N GLU A 427 19.28 -2.02 16.03
CA GLU A 427 20.10 -0.95 15.47
C GLU A 427 20.63 -1.30 14.08
N THR A 428 21.20 -2.50 13.91
CA THR A 428 21.65 -2.99 12.58
C THR A 428 20.48 -3.11 11.60
N TRP A 429 19.31 -3.59 12.03
CA TRP A 429 18.10 -3.60 11.22
C TRP A 429 17.68 -2.20 10.78
N SER A 430 17.68 -1.22 11.70
CA SER A 430 17.38 0.18 11.37
C SER A 430 18.34 0.75 10.34
N GLN A 431 19.65 0.45 10.45
CA GLN A 431 20.65 0.90 9.48
C GLN A 431 20.39 0.30 8.08
N VAL A 432 20.11 -1.00 8.00
CA VAL A 432 19.75 -1.67 6.74
C VAL A 432 18.47 -1.09 6.15
N GLN A 433 17.47 -0.80 6.96
CA GLN A 433 16.21 -0.19 6.51
C GLN A 433 16.44 1.22 5.93
N THR A 434 17.25 2.04 6.59
CA THR A 434 17.63 3.38 6.08
C THR A 434 18.35 3.27 4.75
N GLN A 435 19.35 2.39 4.64
CA GLN A 435 20.09 2.18 3.39
C GLN A 435 19.21 1.64 2.27
N HIS A 436 18.28 0.72 2.56
CA HIS A 436 17.30 0.26 1.60
C HIS A 436 16.38 1.40 1.11
N GLY A 437 15.96 2.29 2.02
CA GLY A 437 15.21 3.50 1.69
C GLY A 437 15.98 4.42 0.73
N GLU A 438 17.25 4.67 1.04
CA GLU A 438 18.16 5.47 0.20
C GLU A 438 18.41 4.82 -1.18
N MET A 439 18.52 3.49 -1.23
CA MET A 439 18.62 2.74 -2.50
C MET A 439 17.36 2.91 -3.34
N SER A 440 16.18 2.74 -2.74
CA SER A 440 14.90 2.92 -3.43
C SER A 440 14.73 4.35 -3.96
N GLN A 441 15.09 5.35 -3.15
CA GLN A 441 15.06 6.75 -3.56
C GLN A 441 16.06 7.06 -4.68
N THR A 442 17.25 6.47 -4.64
CA THR A 442 18.25 6.60 -5.71
C THR A 442 17.77 5.93 -7.00
N LEU A 443 17.13 4.76 -6.94
CA LEU A 443 16.61 4.10 -8.15
C LEU A 443 15.44 4.86 -8.78
N THR A 444 14.54 5.40 -7.96
CA THR A 444 13.27 5.99 -8.43
C THR A 444 13.36 7.47 -8.75
N ASN A 445 14.20 8.22 -8.01
CA ASN A 445 14.18 9.68 -8.03
C ASN A 445 15.54 10.33 -8.37
N TYR A 446 16.61 9.55 -8.59
CA TYR A 446 17.90 10.13 -8.93
C TYR A 446 17.83 10.89 -10.26
N LYS A 447 18.04 12.22 -10.18
CA LYS A 447 18.01 13.13 -11.33
C LYS A 447 16.76 12.97 -12.21
N ARG A 448 15.63 12.61 -11.62
CA ARG A 448 14.35 12.38 -12.32
C ARG A 448 13.97 13.56 -13.21
N ASP A 449 14.08 14.78 -12.70
CA ASP A 449 13.74 15.99 -13.46
C ASP A 449 14.67 16.20 -14.66
N GLU A 450 15.97 15.92 -14.51
CA GLU A 450 16.92 15.96 -15.63
C GLU A 450 16.59 14.90 -16.69
N LEU A 451 16.19 13.68 -16.27
CA LEU A 451 15.78 12.60 -17.19
C LEU A 451 14.47 12.92 -17.92
N VAL A 452 13.50 13.52 -17.24
CA VAL A 452 12.24 13.97 -17.86
C VAL A 452 12.52 15.09 -18.87
N ALA A 453 13.33 16.08 -18.49
CA ALA A 453 13.76 17.15 -19.40
C ALA A 453 14.59 16.63 -20.58
N HIS A 454 15.42 15.60 -20.33
CA HIS A 454 16.19 14.92 -21.38
C HIS A 454 15.27 14.21 -22.37
N ARG A 455 14.27 13.46 -21.88
CA ARG A 455 13.28 12.78 -22.72
C ARG A 455 12.51 13.75 -23.60
N SER A 456 12.03 14.87 -23.06
CA SER A 456 11.31 15.88 -23.85
C SER A 456 12.23 16.52 -24.89
N SER A 457 13.45 16.91 -24.51
CA SER A 457 14.43 17.50 -25.42
C SER A 457 14.88 16.53 -26.51
N SER A 458 15.08 15.25 -26.17
CA SER A 458 15.41 14.18 -27.13
C SER A 458 14.28 13.94 -28.13
N ALA A 459 13.01 14.01 -27.69
CA ALA A 459 11.86 13.90 -28.58
C ALA A 459 11.77 15.09 -29.54
N VAL A 460 12.06 16.30 -29.05
CA VAL A 460 12.12 17.51 -29.89
C VAL A 460 13.23 17.39 -30.93
N LEU A 461 14.46 17.03 -30.52
CA LEU A 461 15.58 16.84 -31.45
C LEU A 461 15.31 15.74 -32.48
N SER A 462 14.71 14.62 -32.06
CA SER A 462 14.33 13.55 -32.99
C SER A 462 13.29 14.02 -34.02
N ASN A 463 12.32 14.83 -33.60
CA ASN A 463 11.35 15.42 -34.52
C ASN A 463 11.99 16.45 -35.46
N GLU A 464 12.88 17.30 -34.95
CA GLU A 464 13.64 18.27 -35.75
C GLU A 464 14.50 17.58 -36.82
N ILE A 465 15.22 16.51 -36.47
CA ILE A 465 15.99 15.72 -37.44
C ILE A 465 15.06 15.09 -38.48
N SER A 466 13.91 14.57 -38.09
CA SER A 466 12.92 14.02 -39.01
C SER A 466 12.41 15.08 -40.00
N ILE A 467 12.10 16.29 -39.52
CA ILE A 467 11.68 17.41 -40.37
C ILE A 467 12.79 17.80 -41.35
N VAL A 468 14.04 17.96 -40.88
CA VAL A 468 15.16 18.32 -41.76
C VAL A 468 15.44 17.21 -42.77
N THR A 469 15.26 15.94 -42.40
CA THR A 469 15.40 14.80 -43.31
C THR A 469 14.34 14.84 -44.42
N LYS A 470 13.08 15.14 -44.09
CA LYS A 470 12.03 15.32 -45.10
C LYS A 470 12.28 16.52 -46.00
N GLN A 471 12.75 17.64 -45.43
CA GLN A 471 13.14 18.81 -46.22
C GLN A 471 14.29 18.49 -47.17
N LEU A 472 15.25 17.67 -46.75
CA LEU A 472 16.31 17.17 -47.64
C LEU A 472 15.74 16.35 -48.78
N GLU A 473 14.84 15.40 -48.50
CA GLU A 473 14.17 14.58 -49.53
C GLU A 473 13.40 15.44 -50.54
N GLU A 474 12.58 16.39 -50.07
CA GLU A 474 11.80 17.30 -50.93
C GLU A 474 12.71 18.17 -51.84
N VAL A 475 13.81 18.69 -51.28
CA VAL A 475 14.76 19.52 -52.04
C VAL A 475 15.58 18.68 -53.02
N GLU A 476 15.92 17.44 -52.67
CA GLU A 476 16.60 16.50 -53.56
C GLU A 476 15.67 16.08 -54.72
N GLU A 477 14.38 15.87 -54.47
CA GLU A 477 13.38 15.65 -55.53
C GLU A 477 13.24 16.88 -56.44
N MET A 478 13.21 18.10 -55.90
CA MET A 478 13.23 19.33 -56.70
C MET A 478 14.48 19.43 -57.57
N LYS A 479 15.66 19.05 -57.05
CA LYS A 479 16.89 19.00 -57.84
C LYS A 479 16.76 18.03 -59.01
N ILE A 480 16.30 16.80 -58.76
CA ILE A 480 16.15 15.77 -59.78
C ILE A 480 15.16 16.23 -60.88
N THR A 481 14.07 16.91 -60.53
CA THR A 481 13.12 17.44 -61.51
C THR A 481 13.74 18.56 -62.36
N LEU A 482 14.47 19.50 -61.75
CA LEU A 482 15.18 20.55 -62.49
C LEU A 482 16.28 20.00 -63.40
N GLU A 483 17.02 18.96 -62.95
CA GLU A 483 18.02 18.28 -63.79
C GLU A 483 17.37 17.63 -65.02
N ARG A 484 16.24 16.95 -64.85
CA ARG A 484 15.45 16.40 -65.97
C ARG A 484 14.94 17.48 -66.92
N ASP A 485 14.46 18.61 -66.41
CA ASP A 485 14.04 19.74 -67.24
C ASP A 485 15.21 20.29 -68.07
N VAL A 486 16.40 20.42 -67.46
CA VAL A 486 17.63 20.82 -68.16
C VAL A 486 18.03 19.81 -69.23
N GLU A 487 17.94 18.52 -68.97
CA GLU A 487 18.20 17.45 -69.96
C GLU A 487 17.22 17.54 -71.14
N SER A 488 15.92 17.74 -70.85
CA SER A 488 14.89 17.91 -71.88
C SER A 488 15.14 19.14 -72.75
N LEU A 489 15.43 20.29 -72.14
CA LEU A 489 15.76 21.52 -72.86
C LEU A 489 17.06 21.39 -73.67
N GLN A 490 18.07 20.66 -73.16
CA GLN A 490 19.28 20.37 -73.91
C GLN A 490 19.01 19.49 -75.13
N ALA A 491 18.14 18.49 -75.02
CA ALA A 491 17.71 17.67 -76.14
C ALA A 491 16.97 18.51 -77.21
N GLU A 492 16.05 19.37 -76.78
CA GLU A 492 15.37 20.33 -77.68
C GLU A 492 16.37 21.26 -78.37
N ALA A 493 17.31 21.83 -77.63
CA ALA A 493 18.38 22.67 -78.19
C ALA A 493 19.21 21.91 -79.23
N GLN A 494 19.59 20.65 -78.98
CA GLN A 494 20.30 19.80 -79.95
C GLN A 494 19.47 19.56 -81.23
N THR A 495 18.15 19.36 -81.11
CA THR A 495 17.28 19.21 -82.29
C THR A 495 17.20 20.49 -83.12
N ILE A 496 17.09 21.67 -82.48
CA ILE A 496 17.10 22.95 -83.17
C ILE A 496 18.47 23.21 -83.80
N GLU A 497 19.56 22.90 -83.11
CA GLU A 497 20.92 23.02 -83.64
C GLU A 497 21.12 22.14 -84.88
N ALA A 498 20.65 20.89 -84.86
CA ALA A 498 20.66 20.00 -86.01
C ALA A 498 19.87 20.60 -87.19
N SER A 499 18.67 21.13 -86.93
CA SER A 499 17.86 21.79 -87.96
C SER A 499 18.51 23.05 -88.55
N LEU A 500 19.26 23.81 -87.74
CA LEU A 500 20.05 24.95 -88.17
C LEU A 500 21.24 24.53 -89.04
N ARG A 501 21.92 23.44 -88.68
CA ARG A 501 23.00 22.85 -89.51
C ARG A 501 22.47 22.37 -90.86
N ASP A 502 21.31 21.71 -90.88
CA ASP A 502 20.66 21.26 -92.12
C ASP A 502 20.26 22.45 -93.01
N LEU A 503 19.70 23.52 -92.43
CA LEU A 503 19.39 24.75 -93.16
C LEU A 503 20.64 25.46 -93.70
N MET A 504 21.77 25.38 -92.97
CA MET A 504 23.05 25.90 -93.44
C MET A 504 23.60 25.11 -94.63
N LEU A 505 23.46 23.78 -94.63
CA LEU A 505 23.85 22.92 -95.76
C LEU A 505 22.94 23.17 -96.99
N GLN A 506 21.63 23.37 -96.79
CA GLN A 506 20.69 23.70 -97.86
C GLN A 506 20.96 25.07 -98.51
N SER A 507 21.43 26.06 -97.73
CA SER A 507 21.77 27.40 -98.23
C SER A 507 23.05 27.44 -99.09
N GLY A 508 23.90 26.41 -99.05
CA GLY A 508 25.15 26.34 -99.81
C GLY A 508 25.01 25.80 -101.25
N ASN A 509 23.90 25.13 -101.57
CA ASN A 509 23.72 24.44 -102.86
C ASN A 509 22.96 25.24 -103.93
N ASN A 510 22.34 26.38 -103.59
CA ASN A 510 21.63 27.24 -104.53
C ASN A 510 22.18 28.67 -104.43
N GLY A 511 22.84 29.16 -105.49
CA GLY A 511 23.46 30.49 -105.54
C GLY A 511 22.51 31.70 -105.52
N SER A 512 21.24 31.52 -105.13
CA SER A 512 20.29 32.61 -104.91
C SER A 512 19.88 32.69 -103.44
N LEU A 513 19.95 33.89 -102.87
CA LEU A 513 19.56 34.19 -101.49
C LEU A 513 18.05 33.94 -101.30
N ASN A 514 17.69 32.76 -100.82
CA ASN A 514 16.32 32.45 -100.49
C ASN A 514 15.93 33.12 -99.16
N MET A 515 15.27 34.28 -99.24
CA MET A 515 14.86 35.08 -98.09
C MET A 515 14.00 34.31 -97.08
N ALA A 516 13.25 33.28 -97.51
CA ALA A 516 12.48 32.43 -96.61
C ALA A 516 13.38 31.53 -95.73
N VAL A 517 14.50 31.03 -96.28
CA VAL A 517 15.50 30.25 -95.54
C VAL A 517 16.23 31.13 -94.52
N VAL A 518 16.54 32.38 -94.90
CA VAL A 518 17.16 33.36 -94.00
C VAL A 518 16.24 33.74 -92.84
N ALA A 519 14.95 34.00 -93.11
CA ALA A 519 13.97 34.31 -92.07
C ALA A 519 13.74 33.12 -91.12
N LYS A 520 13.65 31.89 -91.66
CA LYS A 520 13.51 30.67 -90.85
C LYS A 520 14.74 30.41 -89.99
N LYS A 521 15.95 30.61 -90.53
CA LYS A 521 17.21 30.50 -89.78
C LYS A 521 17.28 31.54 -88.65
N ARG A 522 16.90 32.79 -88.91
CA ARG A 522 16.88 33.84 -87.88
C ARG A 522 15.92 33.48 -86.75
N ARG A 523 14.71 33.03 -87.07
CA ARG A 523 13.73 32.59 -86.07
C ARG A 523 14.24 31.41 -85.24
N LEU A 524 14.82 30.40 -85.88
CA LEU A 524 15.38 29.24 -85.17
C LEU A 524 16.61 29.62 -84.33
N ASN A 525 17.42 30.59 -84.75
CA ASN A 525 18.51 31.14 -83.93
C ASN A 525 17.95 31.88 -82.70
N GLU A 526 16.93 32.72 -82.86
CA GLU A 526 16.26 33.40 -81.75
C GLU A 526 15.62 32.38 -80.78
N GLU A 527 15.00 31.31 -81.29
CA GLU A 527 14.46 30.20 -80.49
C GLU A 527 15.58 29.40 -79.78
N PHE A 528 16.72 29.16 -80.42
CA PHE A 528 17.88 28.49 -79.84
C PHE A 528 18.55 29.32 -78.74
N GLU A 529 18.76 30.62 -78.96
CA GLU A 529 19.30 31.55 -77.95
C GLU A 529 18.36 31.63 -76.73
N ALA A 530 17.04 31.69 -76.96
CA ALA A 530 16.06 31.66 -75.89
C ALA A 530 16.06 30.34 -75.09
N LEU A 531 16.29 29.19 -75.74
CA LEU A 531 16.46 27.91 -75.06
C LEU A 531 17.75 27.85 -74.24
N LEU A 532 18.88 28.35 -74.77
CA LEU A 532 20.14 28.43 -74.03
C LEU A 532 20.00 29.30 -72.78
N GLU A 533 19.33 30.46 -72.88
CA GLU A 533 19.07 31.32 -71.72
C GLU A 533 18.20 30.61 -70.67
N ARG A 534 17.18 29.84 -71.09
CA ARG A 534 16.38 29.01 -70.17
C ARG A 534 17.19 27.91 -69.50
N ILE A 535 18.08 27.24 -70.24
CA ILE A 535 19.00 26.22 -69.70
C ILE A 535 19.94 26.84 -68.66
N GLU A 536 20.50 28.02 -68.95
CA GLU A 536 21.37 28.72 -68.00
C GLU A 536 20.63 29.15 -66.74
N LYS A 537 19.40 29.67 -66.86
CA LYS A 537 18.53 30.00 -65.72
C LYS A 537 18.25 28.75 -64.88
N LYS A 538 17.88 27.63 -65.49
CA LYS A 538 17.62 26.37 -64.79
C LYS A 538 18.87 25.79 -64.14
N LYS A 539 20.04 25.89 -64.77
CA LYS A 539 21.33 25.51 -64.16
C LYS A 539 21.69 26.40 -62.96
N ALA A 540 21.37 27.69 -63.01
CA ALA A 540 21.53 28.58 -61.86
C ALA A 540 20.56 28.22 -60.72
N GLU A 541 19.31 27.87 -61.03
CA GLU A 541 18.34 27.33 -60.06
C GLU A 541 18.87 26.05 -59.39
N ILE A 542 19.41 25.09 -60.16
CA ILE A 542 20.02 23.86 -59.61
C ILE A 542 21.18 24.19 -58.65
N ARG A 543 22.06 25.14 -58.99
CA ARG A 543 23.16 25.54 -58.08
C ARG A 543 22.63 26.14 -56.76
N ASN A 544 21.53 26.89 -56.81
CA ASN A 544 20.89 27.40 -55.60
C ASN A 544 20.29 26.25 -54.77
N VAL A 545 19.66 25.27 -55.41
CA VAL A 545 19.14 24.06 -54.76
C VAL A 545 20.26 23.20 -54.15
N ASP A 546 21.43 23.11 -54.81
CA ASP A 546 22.60 22.43 -54.24
C ASP A 546 23.13 23.14 -52.97
N GLN A 547 23.11 24.48 -52.96
CA GLN A 547 23.47 25.26 -51.76
C GLN A 547 22.47 25.03 -50.62
N THR A 548 21.16 24.99 -50.91
CA THR A 548 20.15 24.70 -49.89
C THR A 548 20.29 23.27 -49.36
N LEU A 549 20.54 22.27 -50.22
CA LEU A 549 20.86 20.90 -49.79
C LEU A 549 22.09 20.85 -48.89
N ALA A 550 23.18 21.53 -49.24
CA ALA A 550 24.38 21.58 -48.41
C ALA A 550 24.09 22.20 -47.03
N SER A 551 23.30 23.28 -46.97
CA SER A 551 22.91 23.92 -45.72
C SER A 551 22.02 23.03 -44.84
N LEU A 552 21.07 22.30 -45.44
CA LEU A 552 20.19 21.37 -44.74
C LEU A 552 20.97 20.14 -44.23
N ARG A 553 21.94 19.63 -45.00
CA ARG A 553 22.84 18.55 -44.56
C ARG A 553 23.68 18.97 -43.35
N ALA A 554 24.26 20.17 -43.38
CA ALA A 554 25.00 20.71 -42.24
C ALA A 554 24.11 20.87 -40.99
N ARG A 555 22.89 21.40 -41.16
CA ARG A 555 21.90 21.53 -40.08
C ARG A 555 21.48 20.18 -39.50
N ARG A 556 21.29 19.16 -40.34
CA ARG A 556 21.00 17.79 -39.88
C ARG A 556 22.15 17.25 -39.02
N GLU A 557 23.39 17.41 -39.48
CA GLU A 557 24.56 16.92 -38.77
C GLU A 557 24.75 17.62 -37.42
N GLU A 558 24.53 18.93 -37.35
CA GLU A 558 24.51 19.70 -36.09
C GLU A 558 23.48 19.13 -35.11
N LYS A 559 22.25 18.86 -35.58
CA LYS A 559 21.19 18.27 -34.76
C LYS A 559 21.49 16.85 -34.30
N GLU A 560 22.13 16.03 -35.14
CA GLU A 560 22.63 14.72 -34.74
C GLU A 560 23.75 14.81 -33.69
N GLN A 561 24.62 15.82 -33.78
CA GLN A 561 25.65 16.06 -32.76
C GLN A 561 25.05 16.51 -31.43
N GLU A 562 24.04 17.39 -31.44
CA GLU A 562 23.26 17.76 -30.25
C GLU A 562 22.62 16.52 -29.60
N MET A 563 22.02 15.64 -30.40
CA MET A 563 21.44 14.38 -29.94
C MET A 563 22.48 13.46 -29.30
N ARG A 564 23.63 13.27 -29.94
CA ARG A 564 24.74 12.47 -29.37
C ARG A 564 25.27 13.07 -28.06
N ALA A 565 25.34 14.39 -27.96
CA ALA A 565 25.77 15.06 -26.72
C ALA A 565 24.75 14.83 -25.59
N MET A 566 23.46 14.90 -25.91
CA MET A 566 22.39 14.54 -24.98
C MET A 566 22.52 13.07 -24.56
N GLU A 567 22.68 12.12 -25.48
CA GLU A 567 22.85 10.69 -25.15
C GLU A 567 24.03 10.46 -24.20
N ARG A 568 25.18 11.11 -24.41
CA ARG A 568 26.32 11.03 -23.49
C ARG A 568 25.96 11.50 -22.08
N LYS A 569 25.21 12.60 -21.96
CA LYS A 569 24.74 13.11 -20.67
C LYS A 569 23.79 12.13 -19.98
N LEU A 570 22.91 11.46 -20.72
CA LEU A 570 22.04 10.41 -20.18
C LEU A 570 22.86 9.24 -19.62
N VAL A 571 23.85 8.77 -20.39
CA VAL A 571 24.76 7.70 -19.94
C VAL A 571 25.52 8.13 -18.68
N GLU A 572 25.98 9.37 -18.61
CA GLU A 572 26.65 9.91 -17.42
C GLU A 572 25.73 9.88 -16.18
N ILE A 573 24.47 10.31 -16.32
CA ILE A 573 23.47 10.24 -15.25
C ILE A 573 23.27 8.79 -14.77
N LEU A 574 23.12 7.85 -15.70
CA LEU A 574 22.94 6.43 -15.37
C LEU A 574 24.17 5.82 -14.68
N VAL A 575 25.38 6.15 -15.13
CA VAL A 575 26.63 5.70 -14.50
C VAL A 575 26.77 6.28 -13.09
N GLN A 576 26.42 7.56 -12.90
CA GLN A 576 26.44 8.17 -11.57
C GLN A 576 25.42 7.51 -10.63
N GLN A 577 24.20 7.21 -11.12
CA GLN A 577 23.18 6.47 -10.38
C GLN A 577 23.69 5.08 -9.97
N GLN A 578 24.30 4.33 -10.90
CA GLN A 578 24.90 3.03 -10.61
C GLN A 578 26.02 3.12 -9.57
N LYS A 579 26.88 4.14 -9.67
CA LYS A 579 27.96 4.36 -8.68
C LYS A 579 27.40 4.61 -7.28
N GLN A 580 26.35 5.42 -7.16
CA GLN A 580 25.68 5.67 -5.88
C GLN A 580 25.00 4.41 -5.33
N MET A 581 24.35 3.62 -6.19
CA MET A 581 23.77 2.33 -5.80
C MET A 581 24.84 1.35 -5.30
N LEU A 582 25.98 1.27 -5.97
CA LEU A 582 27.09 0.42 -5.51
C LEU A 582 27.64 0.85 -4.15
N LEU A 583 27.75 2.16 -3.90
CA LEU A 583 28.17 2.69 -2.59
C LEU A 583 27.18 2.30 -1.48
N LEU A 584 25.87 2.41 -1.74
CA LEU A 584 24.84 2.00 -0.79
C LEU A 584 24.86 0.49 -0.54
N VAL A 585 25.01 -0.32 -1.59
CA VAL A 585 25.13 -1.78 -1.46
C VAL A 585 26.39 -2.19 -0.70
N SER A 586 27.53 -1.52 -0.92
CA SER A 586 28.73 -1.77 -0.12
C SER A 586 28.52 -1.40 1.35
N ALA A 587 27.82 -0.30 1.62
CA ALA A 587 27.51 0.12 2.99
C ALA A 587 26.61 -0.91 3.71
N VAL A 588 25.64 -1.50 3.02
CA VAL A 588 24.82 -2.62 3.56
C VAL A 588 25.67 -3.84 3.85
N ARG A 589 26.63 -4.16 2.97
CA ARG A 589 27.54 -5.31 3.15
C ARG A 589 28.48 -5.13 4.34
N GLU A 590 28.83 -3.89 4.68
CA GLU A 590 29.67 -3.56 5.83
C GLU A 590 28.90 -3.56 7.16
N VAL A 591 27.56 -3.58 7.14
CA VAL A 591 26.74 -3.79 8.35
C VAL A 591 26.91 -5.25 8.80
N SER A 592 27.90 -5.49 9.66
CA SER A 592 28.16 -6.80 10.25
C SER A 592 27.04 -7.18 11.22
N LEU A 593 26.41 -8.32 10.99
CA LEU A 593 25.46 -8.90 11.94
C LEU A 593 26.17 -9.19 13.27
N PRO A 594 25.59 -8.82 14.42
CA PRO A 594 26.15 -9.16 15.71
C PRO A 594 26.17 -10.68 15.84
N THR A 595 27.37 -11.26 15.77
CA THR A 595 27.59 -12.69 15.98
C THR A 595 27.59 -12.94 17.48
N VAL A 596 26.81 -13.92 17.91
CA VAL A 596 26.89 -14.45 19.27
C VAL A 596 28.30 -15.02 19.42
N ALA A 597 29.11 -14.40 20.27
CA ALA A 597 30.38 -15.00 20.69
C ALA A 597 30.00 -16.26 21.48
N THR A 598 30.17 -17.42 20.84
CA THR A 598 29.89 -18.75 21.40
C THR A 598 30.82 -19.06 22.55
#